data_AF-A0A2M6ZHR6-F1
#
_entry.id   AF-A0A2M6ZHR6-F1
#
_cell.length_a   1.000
_cell.length_b   1.000
_cell.length_c   1.000
_cell.angle_alpha   90.00
_cell.angle_beta   90.00
_cell.angle_gamma   90.00
#
_symmetry.space_group_name_H-M   'P 1'
#
loop_
_entity.id
_entity.type
_entity.pdbx_description
1 polymer ?
#
loop_
_entity_poly.entity_id
_entity_poly.type
_entity_poly.pdbx_seq_one_letter_code
_entity_poly.pdbx_strand_id
1 'polypeptide(L)'
;MTLNKGRGQHPKYSPHAFTEHGILMLSSVLNSERAIQVNIAIMRVFVNIRRIVSSNKEIVGRLDRLEDKVEKQGKSIKTIFEVIRKPQAVTKDRLLPRRGESQ
;
A
#
# COMPACT_ATOMS: atom_id res chain seq x y z
N MET A 1 -28.97 50.97 -18.45
CA MET A 1 -27.96 49.90 -18.30
C MET A 1 -28.66 48.68 -17.71
N THR A 2 -28.93 47.66 -18.52
CA THR A 2 -29.57 46.42 -18.08
C THR A 2 -28.49 45.37 -17.83
N LEU A 3 -28.31 44.98 -16.57
CA LEU A 3 -27.38 43.93 -16.17
C LEU A 3 -27.95 42.58 -16.60
N ASN A 4 -27.38 41.97 -17.65
CA ASN A 4 -27.73 40.61 -18.03
C ASN A 4 -27.38 39.66 -16.88
N LYS A 5 -28.38 38.92 -16.39
CA LYS A 5 -28.36 38.07 -15.20
C LYS A 5 -27.66 36.74 -15.49
N GLY A 6 -26.40 36.82 -15.92
CA GLY A 6 -25.55 35.66 -16.18
C GLY A 6 -25.15 34.98 -14.88
N ARG A 7 -25.81 33.87 -14.54
CA ARG A 7 -25.23 32.91 -13.60
C ARG A 7 -24.00 32.30 -14.29
N GLY A 8 -22.85 32.41 -13.64
CA GLY A 8 -21.58 31.89 -14.15
C GLY A 8 -21.73 30.44 -14.58
N GLN A 9 -21.53 30.19 -15.87
CA GLN A 9 -21.63 28.86 -16.48
C GLN A 9 -20.55 27.88 -15.98
N HIS A 10 -19.60 28.37 -15.17
CA HIS A 10 -18.47 27.60 -14.67
C HIS A 10 -18.44 27.67 -13.13
N PRO A 11 -18.41 26.52 -12.43
CA PRO A 11 -18.20 26.51 -10.99
C PRO A 11 -16.83 27.15 -10.67
N LYS A 12 -16.85 28.29 -9.98
CA LYS A 12 -15.65 29.07 -9.63
C LYS A 12 -14.73 28.33 -8.64
N TYR A 13 -15.25 27.32 -7.96
CA TYR A 13 -14.55 26.46 -7.02
C TYR A 13 -14.94 25.02 -7.30
N SER A 14 -13.99 24.09 -7.16
CA SER A 14 -14.31 22.67 -7.20
C SER A 14 -15.33 22.38 -6.08
N PRO A 15 -16.55 21.94 -6.40
CA PRO A 15 -17.52 21.68 -5.37
C PRO A 15 -16.98 20.54 -4.50
N HIS A 16 -16.69 20.83 -3.23
CA HIS A 16 -16.31 19.83 -2.23
C HIS A 16 -17.48 18.88 -1.87
N ALA A 17 -18.48 18.76 -2.75
CA ALA A 17 -19.76 18.09 -2.64
C ALA A 17 -19.69 16.63 -2.17
N PHE A 18 -18.52 16.00 -2.25
CA PHE A 18 -18.28 14.62 -1.84
C PHE A 18 -17.36 14.51 -0.62
N THR A 19 -17.33 15.55 0.21
CA THR A 19 -16.65 15.57 1.52
C THR A 19 -17.68 15.77 2.63
N GLU A 20 -17.36 15.45 3.89
CA GLU A 20 -18.26 15.69 5.03
C GLU A 20 -18.82 17.11 5.03
N HIS A 21 -17.96 18.10 4.78
CA HIS A 21 -18.35 19.51 4.73
C HIS A 21 -19.17 19.84 3.47
N GLY A 22 -18.90 19.22 2.32
CA GLY A 22 -19.69 19.49 1.11
C GLY A 22 -21.04 18.79 1.05
N ILE A 23 -21.19 17.63 1.70
CA ILE A 23 -22.49 16.98 1.87
C ILE A 23 -23.35 17.80 2.85
N LEU A 24 -22.74 18.36 3.90
CA LEU A 24 -23.38 19.34 4.78
C LEU A 24 -23.81 20.62 4.03
N MET A 25 -23.01 21.13 3.09
CA MET A 25 -23.43 22.26 2.25
C MET A 25 -24.58 21.89 1.31
N LEU A 26 -24.58 20.68 0.75
CA LEU A 26 -25.66 20.17 -0.10
C LEU A 26 -26.99 20.01 0.64
N SER A 27 -26.99 19.64 1.92
CA SER A 27 -28.22 19.52 2.71
C SER A 27 -28.92 20.88 2.89
N SER A 28 -28.15 21.97 2.95
CA SER A 28 -28.71 23.34 3.03
C SER A 28 -29.44 23.78 1.76
N VAL A 29 -28.99 23.27 0.59
CA VAL A 29 -29.58 23.58 -0.73
C VAL A 29 -30.77 22.67 -1.04
N LEU A 30 -30.72 21.42 -0.57
CA LEU A 30 -31.72 20.42 -0.89
C LEU A 30 -32.66 20.15 0.31
N ASN A 31 -33.49 21.14 0.63
CA ASN A 31 -34.46 21.10 1.75
C ASN A 31 -35.77 20.34 1.41
N SER A 32 -35.77 19.47 0.40
CA SER A 32 -36.92 18.61 0.09
C SER A 32 -36.80 17.27 0.81
N GLU A 33 -37.94 16.72 1.24
CA GLU A 33 -38.00 15.44 1.95
C GLU A 33 -37.28 14.30 1.20
N ARG A 34 -37.45 14.26 -0.13
CA ARG A 34 -36.77 13.32 -1.02
C ARG A 34 -35.25 13.51 -1.02
N ALA A 35 -34.78 14.75 -1.01
CA ALA A 35 -33.35 15.00 -1.07
C ALA A 35 -32.64 14.77 0.28
N ILE A 36 -33.33 14.96 1.40
CA ILE A 36 -32.84 14.57 2.72
C ILE A 36 -32.54 13.06 2.75
N GLN A 37 -33.48 12.24 2.26
CA GLN A 37 -33.30 10.79 2.19
C GLN A 37 -32.09 10.38 1.32
N VAL A 38 -31.93 11.02 0.16
CA VAL A 38 -30.80 10.77 -0.74
C VAL A 38 -29.47 11.17 -0.09
N ASN A 39 -29.40 12.32 0.59
CA ASN A 39 -28.20 12.77 1.30
C ASN A 39 -27.80 11.80 2.42
N ILE A 40 -28.77 11.27 3.17
CA ILE A 40 -28.52 10.25 4.21
C ILE A 40 -27.94 8.98 3.57
N ALA A 41 -28.48 8.52 2.44
CA ALA A 41 -27.98 7.36 1.73
C ALA A 41 -26.53 7.55 1.26
N ILE A 42 -26.21 8.72 0.68
CA ILE A 42 -24.86 9.08 0.25
C ILE A 42 -23.89 9.06 1.44
N MET A 43 -24.26 9.66 2.57
CA MET A 43 -23.43 9.66 3.79
C MET A 43 -23.13 8.24 4.30
N ARG A 44 -24.15 7.37 4.33
CA ARG A 44 -23.98 5.96 4.76
C ARG A 44 -22.98 5.21 3.89
N VAL A 45 -23.09 5.36 2.58
CA VAL A 45 -22.16 4.75 1.62
C VAL A 45 -20.74 5.29 1.84
N PHE A 46 -20.60 6.61 2.01
CA PHE A 46 -19.30 7.24 2.20
C PHE A 46 -18.58 6.80 3.48
N VAL A 47 -19.30 6.70 4.59
CA VAL A 47 -18.78 6.18 5.87
C VAL A 47 -18.35 4.72 5.72
N ASN A 48 -19.13 3.90 5.03
CA ASN A 48 -18.81 2.50 4.81
C ASN A 48 -17.53 2.32 3.96
N ILE A 49 -17.40 3.08 2.86
CA ILE A 49 -16.20 3.06 2.01
C ILE A 49 -14.97 3.48 2.82
N ARG A 50 -15.06 4.57 3.60
CA ARG A 50 -13.95 5.01 4.47
C ARG A 50 -13.57 3.97 5.51
N ARG A 51 -14.56 3.26 6.08
CA ARG A 51 -14.31 2.16 7.03
C ARG A 51 -13.54 1.02 6.37
N ILE A 52 -13.96 0.58 5.18
CA ILE A 52 -13.28 -0.48 4.42
C ILE A 52 -11.83 -0.08 4.06
N VAL A 53 -11.64 1.15 3.58
CA VAL A 53 -10.30 1.66 3.27
C VAL A 53 -9.43 1.75 4.53
N SER A 54 -10.02 2.12 5.67
CA SER A 54 -9.30 2.24 6.93
C SER A 54 -8.99 0.88 7.56
N SER A 55 -9.87 -0.11 7.47
CA SER A 55 -9.64 -1.47 7.99
C SER A 55 -8.50 -2.17 7.26
N ASN A 56 -8.25 -1.83 6.00
CA ASN A 56 -7.16 -2.41 5.22
C ASN A 56 -5.79 -1.82 5.57
N LYS A 57 -5.71 -0.70 6.32
CA LYS A 57 -4.41 -0.14 6.74
C LYS A 57 -3.64 -1.09 7.65
N GLU A 58 -4.33 -1.79 8.55
CA GLU A 58 -3.71 -2.81 9.39
C GLU A 58 -3.22 -4.01 8.58
N ILE A 59 -3.98 -4.38 7.54
CA ILE A 59 -3.63 -5.50 6.65
C ILE A 59 -2.39 -5.16 5.83
N VAL A 60 -2.32 -3.96 5.26
CA VAL A 60 -1.14 -3.46 4.54
C VAL A 60 0.07 -3.46 5.47
N GLY A 61 -0.05 -2.91 6.69
CA GLY A 61 1.05 -2.92 7.65
C GLY A 61 1.48 -4.33 8.10
N ARG A 62 0.58 -5.31 8.11
CA ARG A 62 0.94 -6.73 8.35
C ARG A 62 1.65 -7.35 7.15
N LEU A 63 1.28 -6.97 5.93
CA LEU A 63 1.92 -7.42 4.69
C LEU A 63 3.36 -6.91 4.58
N ASP A 64 3.60 -5.62 4.86
CA ASP A 64 4.94 -5.02 4.85
C ASP A 64 5.88 -5.76 5.83
N ARG A 65 5.39 -6.04 7.05
CA ARG A 65 6.15 -6.81 8.06
C ARG A 65 6.44 -8.24 7.62
N LEU A 66 5.57 -8.84 6.81
CA LEU A 66 5.77 -10.18 6.27
C LEU A 66 6.83 -10.15 5.17
N GLU A 67 6.76 -9.16 4.27
CA GLU A 67 7.74 -8.94 3.21
C GLU A 67 9.16 -8.75 3.79
N ASP A 68 9.31 -7.91 4.82
CA ASP A 68 10.57 -7.72 5.54
C ASP A 68 11.15 -9.03 6.11
N LYS A 69 10.29 -9.90 6.66
CA LYS A 69 10.70 -11.19 7.23
C LYS A 69 11.16 -12.15 6.14
N VAL A 70 10.43 -12.22 5.03
CA VAL A 70 10.77 -13.07 3.89
C VAL A 70 12.08 -12.62 3.25
N GLU A 71 12.30 -11.32 3.09
CA GLU A 71 13.56 -10.80 2.55
C GLU A 71 14.76 -11.14 3.45
N LYS A 72 14.61 -10.97 4.78
CA LYS A 72 15.64 -11.35 5.76
C LYS A 72 15.95 -12.85 5.72
N GLN A 73 14.92 -13.70 5.65
CA GLN A 73 15.09 -15.15 5.53
C GLN A 73 15.81 -15.52 4.21
N GLY A 74 15.44 -14.88 3.11
CA GLY A 74 16.11 -15.08 1.81
C GLY A 74 17.59 -14.72 1.85
N LYS A 75 17.97 -13.62 2.54
CA LYS A 75 19.38 -13.24 2.75
C LYS A 75 20.12 -14.31 3.56
N SER A 76 19.54 -14.78 4.67
CA SER A 76 20.14 -15.83 5.50
C SER A 76 20.35 -17.14 4.74
N ILE A 77 19.38 -17.56 3.92
CA ILE A 77 19.50 -18.76 3.08
C ILE A 77 20.64 -18.61 2.07
N LYS A 78 20.76 -17.45 1.41
CA LYS A 78 21.88 -17.17 0.49
C LYS A 78 23.23 -17.29 1.20
N THR A 79 23.38 -16.68 2.38
CA THR A 79 24.62 -16.77 3.17
C THR A 79 24.97 -18.22 3.54
N ILE A 80 23.99 -19.01 3.97
CA ILE A 80 24.19 -20.42 4.29
C ILE A 80 24.64 -21.20 3.04
N PHE A 81 23.99 -20.97 1.91
CA PHE A 81 24.38 -21.60 0.65
C PHE A 81 25.80 -21.19 0.21
N GLU A 82 26.21 -19.94 0.40
CA GLU A 82 27.59 -19.50 0.11
C GLU A 82 28.62 -20.20 1.00
N VAL A 83 28.32 -20.36 2.30
CA VAL A 83 29.20 -21.08 3.24
C VAL A 83 29.32 -22.55 2.86
N ILE A 84 28.21 -23.21 2.49
CA ILE A 84 28.20 -24.62 2.09
C ILE A 84 28.86 -24.81 0.72
N ARG A 85 28.69 -23.86 -0.20
CA ARG A 85 29.20 -23.96 -1.58
C ARG A 85 30.68 -23.60 -1.69
N LYS A 86 31.27 -22.89 -0.72
CA LYS A 86 32.73 -22.81 -0.58
C LYS A 86 33.26 -24.23 -0.37
N PRO A 87 33.88 -24.85 -1.38
CA PRO A 87 34.40 -26.20 -1.24
C PRO A 87 35.46 -26.20 -0.16
N GLN A 88 35.63 -27.34 0.52
CA GLN A 88 36.80 -27.61 1.34
C GLN A 88 38.07 -27.64 0.46
N ALA A 89 38.51 -26.49 -0.03
CA ALA A 89 39.74 -26.32 -0.80
C ALA A 89 40.96 -26.14 0.11
N VAL A 90 41.03 -26.91 1.22
CA VAL A 90 42.19 -26.90 2.13
C VAL A 90 42.84 -28.28 2.28
N THR A 91 42.32 -29.34 1.67
CA THR A 91 42.88 -30.68 1.91
C THR A 91 43.04 -31.50 0.65
N LYS A 92 43.85 -31.02 -0.29
CA LYS A 92 44.41 -31.87 -1.36
C LYS A 92 45.94 -31.84 -1.47
N ASP A 93 46.64 -31.20 -0.53
CA ASP A 93 48.09 -31.01 -0.62
C ASP A 93 48.92 -31.82 0.40
N ARG A 94 48.36 -32.90 1.00
CA ARG A 94 49.10 -33.72 1.99
C ARG A 94 49.16 -35.22 1.73
N LEU A 95 48.73 -35.71 0.58
CA LEU A 95 48.78 -37.15 0.29
C LEU A 95 49.18 -37.40 -1.16
N LEU A 96 50.48 -37.31 -1.44
CA LEU A 96 51.13 -38.06 -2.53
C LEU A 96 52.42 -38.71 -2.00
N PRO A 97 52.65 -40.00 -2.29
CA PRO A 97 53.74 -40.77 -1.72
C PRO A 97 55.06 -40.42 -2.43
N ARG A 98 56.13 -40.18 -1.67
CA ARG A 98 57.48 -40.19 -2.27
C ARG A 98 57.87 -41.64 -2.53
N ARG A 99 57.60 -42.05 -3.77
CA ARG A 99 58.16 -43.21 -4.46
C ARG A 99 59.68 -43.18 -4.27
N GLY A 100 60.25 -44.36 -4.01
CA GLY A 100 61.59 -44.55 -3.46
C GLY A 100 62.73 -43.87 -4.19
N GLU A 101 63.80 -43.64 -3.44
CA GLU A 101 65.14 -43.62 -3.99
C GLU A 101 65.94 -44.76 -3.38
N SER A 102 66.50 -45.53 -4.30
CA SER A 102 67.47 -46.59 -4.12
C SER A 102 68.75 -46.06 -3.49
N GLN A 103 69.25 -46.73 -2.46
CA GLN A 103 70.61 -47.28 -2.34
C GLN A 103 70.80 -47.92 -0.95
#